data_AF-A0A3L7NKS9-F1
#
_entry.id   AF-A0A3L7NKS9-F1
#
_cell.length_a   1.000
_cell.length_b   1.000
_cell.length_c   1.000
_cell.angle_alpha   90.00
_cell.angle_beta   90.00
_cell.angle_gamma   90.00
#
_symmetry.space_group_name_H-M   'P 1'
#
loop_
_entity.id
_entity.type
_entity.pdbx_description
1 polymer ?
#
loop_
_entity_poly.entity_id
_entity_poly.type
_entity_poly.pdbx_seq_one_letter_code
_entity_poly.pdbx_strand_id
1 'polypeptide(L)'
;MWLGPVFEREIAMAPRARGLYVARAVYASVLVAIVATCWLVVTGTESIDSAGDTARFGATLLRILSPLQLVLAVLAAAMVAAVSVSMEKERRTLELLLISRLYDRELVLGKLAASVVQVTLLLVSAIPIFAIVLLFGGVTAPQLIRVFLVTAAASLAAASIATTVGFWRDTAFQTLSITAFAIVAWMACGEMCLFFFGPSVAAMISPARAVYAALEPTGGSRFIPFLGVTVSIIAATNLVAVFNVRRWNVAADGKFGVQDAEYESDDLLTLGRQPAGSRVSEQSGSVNPDPGNNPLRPTITRDIVRGTSREVWKNPILWREICTRAYGRKIVVVRLAWMLLFAGSAAIIFGEMQKNRPDHSAITIAIVPMVLASLVAVTALAVTSITSERDRNAFDLLLVSDLSPQELIWGKLLGVLAVSREIVIVPLVLCGFLVGTGAVSLENGIYLALGMATLVFFCDVLGVHVGLSYERSARAIAVSLGTVVFLFVGVATAMRIMVSFGSSFELQLAPFLAVIVGGAVGLYAALSARNPSPAIGWASALLPVLTFVAITSFLQGNALQVFLVAGVAYGFATAALLVPAIGAFDTLTGRASSLE
;
A
#
# COMPACT_ATOMS: atom_id res chain seq x y z
N MET A 1 20.92 -8.52 -29.06
CA MET A 1 19.79 -7.80 -28.42
C MET A 1 19.87 -8.09 -26.93
N TRP A 2 20.25 -7.11 -26.10
CA TRP A 2 20.93 -7.38 -24.82
C TRP A 2 20.03 -7.79 -23.63
N LEU A 3 18.71 -7.58 -23.69
CA LEU A 3 17.77 -7.88 -22.59
C LEU A 3 16.44 -8.50 -23.07
N GLY A 4 16.37 -8.96 -24.32
CA GLY A 4 15.20 -9.60 -24.92
C GLY A 4 14.13 -8.64 -25.49
N PRO A 5 13.17 -9.18 -26.26
CA PRO A 5 12.17 -8.38 -27.00
C PRO A 5 11.16 -7.66 -26.09
N VAL A 6 10.95 -8.15 -24.87
CA VAL A 6 10.06 -7.52 -23.87
C VAL A 6 10.58 -6.14 -23.49
N PHE A 7 11.89 -6.01 -23.24
CA PHE A 7 12.51 -4.75 -22.86
C PHE A 7 12.48 -3.72 -24.00
N GLU A 8 12.75 -4.15 -25.23
CA GLU A 8 12.72 -3.28 -26.41
C GLU A 8 11.32 -2.68 -26.64
N ARG A 9 10.29 -3.51 -26.50
CA ARG A 9 8.89 -3.07 -26.58
C ARG A 9 8.58 -2.04 -25.50
N GLU A 10 8.97 -2.30 -24.27
CA GLU A 10 8.68 -1.41 -23.13
C GLU A 10 9.44 -0.08 -23.24
N ILE A 11 10.71 -0.07 -23.68
CA ILE A 11 11.45 1.18 -23.94
C ILE A 11 10.82 1.99 -25.07
N ALA A 12 10.34 1.34 -26.14
CA ALA A 12 9.68 2.04 -27.23
C ALA A 12 8.35 2.69 -26.80
N MET A 13 7.64 2.07 -25.84
CA MET A 13 6.34 2.55 -25.36
C MET A 13 6.43 3.47 -24.13
N ALA A 14 7.42 3.31 -23.25
CA ALA A 14 7.51 4.02 -21.98
C ALA A 14 7.57 5.56 -22.12
N PRO A 15 8.34 6.14 -23.06
CA PRO A 15 8.34 7.58 -23.28
C PRO A 15 6.99 8.11 -23.75
N ARG A 16 6.12 7.30 -24.36
CA ARG A 16 4.83 7.77 -24.93
C ARG A 16 3.70 7.81 -23.90
N ALA A 17 3.93 7.28 -22.70
CA ALA A 17 2.91 7.25 -21.65
C ALA A 17 2.77 8.63 -20.98
N ARG A 18 1.63 9.30 -21.20
CA ARG A 18 1.28 10.60 -20.58
C ARG A 18 1.51 10.62 -19.07
N GLY A 19 1.25 9.51 -18.38
CA GLY A 19 1.42 9.38 -16.93
C GLY A 19 2.87 9.58 -16.46
N LEU A 20 3.87 9.15 -17.25
CA LEU A 20 5.28 9.28 -16.87
C LEU A 20 5.76 10.73 -16.97
N TYR A 21 5.26 11.50 -17.96
CA TYR A 21 5.51 12.93 -18.05
C TYR A 21 4.93 13.68 -16.85
N VAL A 22 3.67 13.39 -16.50
CA VAL A 22 3.00 14.02 -15.35
C VAL A 22 3.73 13.66 -14.05
N ALA A 23 4.10 12.39 -13.85
CA ALA A 23 4.81 11.97 -12.64
C ALA A 23 6.15 12.70 -12.46
N ARG A 24 6.92 12.88 -13.55
CA ARG A 24 8.19 13.65 -13.51
C ARG A 24 7.97 15.12 -13.26
N ALA A 25 6.98 15.73 -13.92
CA ALA A 25 6.67 17.13 -13.73
C ALA A 25 6.24 17.41 -12.27
N VAL A 26 5.40 16.54 -11.70
CA VAL A 26 4.98 16.62 -10.29
C VAL A 26 6.19 16.42 -9.36
N TYR A 27 6.99 15.39 -9.58
CA TYR A 27 8.17 15.13 -8.74
C TYR A 27 9.19 16.27 -8.76
N ALA A 28 9.55 16.76 -9.95
CA ALA A 28 10.48 17.87 -10.10
C ALA A 28 9.90 19.19 -9.55
N SER A 29 8.63 19.50 -9.82
CA SER A 29 7.99 20.72 -9.30
C SER A 29 7.88 20.71 -7.78
N VAL A 30 7.60 19.56 -7.15
CA VAL A 30 7.59 19.43 -5.69
C VAL A 30 8.98 19.68 -5.11
N LEU A 31 10.03 19.08 -5.68
CA LEU A 31 11.40 19.29 -5.22
C LEU A 31 11.86 20.74 -5.40
N VAL A 32 11.55 21.36 -6.55
CA VAL A 32 11.85 22.79 -6.79
C VAL A 32 11.07 23.67 -5.82
N ALA A 33 9.78 23.41 -5.59
CA ALA A 33 8.96 24.15 -4.64
C ALA A 33 9.54 24.08 -3.24
N ILE A 34 10.06 22.92 -2.81
CA ILE A 34 10.74 22.76 -1.52
C ILE A 34 12.02 23.60 -1.48
N VAL A 35 12.89 23.53 -2.50
CA VAL A 35 14.14 24.32 -2.52
C VAL A 35 13.84 25.82 -2.52
N ALA A 36 12.89 26.27 -3.35
CA ALA A 36 12.46 27.66 -3.42
C ALA A 36 11.87 28.14 -2.09
N THR A 37 11.04 27.30 -1.45
CA THR A 37 10.48 27.55 -0.12
C THR A 37 11.60 27.79 0.90
N CYS A 38 12.53 26.85 1.01
CA CYS A 38 13.64 26.96 1.96
C CYS A 38 14.49 28.22 1.71
N TRP A 39 14.73 28.58 0.44
CA TRP A 39 15.50 29.78 0.09
C TRP A 39 14.78 31.09 0.47
N LEU A 40 13.48 31.18 0.17
CA LEU A 40 12.65 32.32 0.56
C LEU A 40 12.61 32.50 2.08
N VAL A 41 12.61 31.39 2.82
CA VAL A 41 12.69 31.43 4.29
C VAL A 41 14.02 32.03 4.73
N VAL A 42 15.16 31.48 4.30
CA VAL A 42 16.46 31.96 4.78
C VAL A 42 16.72 33.42 4.42
N THR A 43 16.43 33.82 3.17
CA THR A 43 16.62 35.22 2.74
C THR A 43 15.70 36.21 3.44
N GLY A 44 14.57 35.74 3.98
CA GLY A 44 13.66 36.55 4.79
C GLY A 44 14.08 36.65 6.25
N THR A 45 14.61 35.58 6.85
CA THR A 45 14.81 35.48 8.30
C THR A 45 16.22 35.80 8.78
N GLU A 46 17.24 35.64 7.93
CA GLU A 46 18.65 35.83 8.29
C GLU A 46 19.36 36.74 7.30
N SER A 47 20.15 37.70 7.80
CA SER A 47 21.09 38.44 6.96
C SER A 47 22.20 37.49 6.53
N ILE A 48 22.31 37.24 5.21
CA ILE A 48 23.36 36.40 4.65
C ILE A 48 24.66 37.21 4.65
N ASP A 49 25.32 37.24 5.81
CA ASP A 49 26.52 38.06 6.04
C ASP A 49 27.81 37.30 5.72
N SER A 50 27.78 35.96 5.72
CA SER A 50 28.95 35.12 5.46
C SER A 50 28.69 33.99 4.47
N ALA A 51 29.73 33.59 3.72
CA ALA A 51 29.69 32.39 2.88
C ALA A 51 29.45 31.09 3.67
N GLY A 52 29.69 31.10 4.99
CA GLY A 52 29.44 29.98 5.87
C GLY A 52 27.95 29.71 6.09
N ASP A 53 27.11 30.74 6.07
CA ASP A 53 25.66 30.62 6.31
C ASP A 53 24.98 29.97 5.11
N THR A 54 25.36 30.37 3.89
CA THR A 54 24.95 29.72 2.64
C THR A 54 25.38 28.25 2.59
N ALA A 55 26.58 27.93 3.09
CA ALA A 55 27.07 26.55 3.14
C ALA A 55 26.28 25.67 4.14
N ARG A 56 25.91 26.22 5.31
CA ARG A 56 25.04 25.52 6.28
C ARG A 56 23.64 25.30 5.73
N PHE A 57 23.13 26.26 4.96
CA PHE A 57 21.87 26.14 4.25
C PHE A 57 21.88 24.98 3.24
N GLY A 58 22.91 24.92 2.38
CA GLY A 58 23.08 23.82 1.42
C GLY A 58 23.14 22.44 2.09
N ALA A 59 23.88 22.33 3.20
CA ALA A 59 23.96 21.09 3.99
C ALA A 59 22.61 20.69 4.62
N THR A 60 21.84 21.67 5.12
CA THR A 60 20.52 21.45 5.73
C THR A 60 19.49 21.01 4.69
N LEU A 61 19.48 21.69 3.53
CA LEU A 61 18.67 21.30 2.37
C LEU A 61 18.93 19.85 1.96
N LEU A 62 20.20 19.48 1.82
CA LEU A 62 20.56 18.12 1.42
C LEU A 62 20.10 17.08 2.46
N ARG A 63 20.20 17.40 3.75
CA ARG A 63 19.76 16.52 4.86
C ARG A 63 18.25 16.29 4.88
N ILE A 64 17.46 17.23 4.36
CA ILE A 64 16.00 17.12 4.22
C ILE A 64 15.62 16.41 2.92
N LEU A 65 16.22 16.82 1.79
CA LEU A 65 15.86 16.32 0.47
C LEU A 65 16.26 14.86 0.25
N SER A 66 17.39 14.42 0.81
CA SER A 66 17.91 13.07 0.58
C SER A 66 16.99 11.94 1.09
N PRO A 67 16.50 11.95 2.35
CA PRO A 67 15.55 10.93 2.81
C PRO A 67 14.19 11.03 2.11
N LEU A 68 13.74 12.25 1.74
CA LEU A 68 12.52 12.43 0.96
C LEU A 68 12.63 11.77 -0.43
N GLN A 69 13.73 12.04 -1.14
CA GLN A 69 14.03 11.42 -2.43
C GLN A 69 14.09 9.89 -2.30
N LEU A 70 14.71 9.35 -1.25
CA LEU A 70 14.76 7.91 -1.01
C LEU A 70 13.36 7.31 -0.90
N VAL A 71 12.50 7.88 -0.05
CA VAL A 71 11.14 7.36 0.16
C VAL A 71 10.33 7.41 -1.13
N LEU A 72 10.36 8.55 -1.84
CA LEU A 72 9.62 8.71 -3.09
C LEU A 72 10.13 7.75 -4.18
N ALA A 73 11.45 7.59 -4.32
CA ALA A 73 12.05 6.72 -5.33
C ALA A 73 11.79 5.23 -5.04
N VAL A 74 11.94 4.78 -3.78
CA VAL A 74 11.69 3.39 -3.37
C VAL A 74 10.22 3.02 -3.57
N LEU A 75 9.29 3.90 -3.17
CA LEU A 75 7.85 3.67 -3.35
C LEU A 75 7.46 3.68 -4.82
N ALA A 76 7.96 4.65 -5.61
CA ALA A 76 7.70 4.71 -7.03
C ALA A 76 8.21 3.45 -7.74
N ALA A 77 9.42 2.99 -7.39
CA ALA A 77 10.01 1.78 -7.95
C ALA A 77 9.19 0.52 -7.62
N ALA A 78 8.81 0.36 -6.35
CA ALA A 78 7.97 -0.73 -5.91
C ALA A 78 6.62 -0.75 -6.63
N MET A 79 5.97 0.40 -6.75
CA MET A 79 4.65 0.51 -7.39
C MET A 79 4.73 0.26 -8.89
N VAL A 80 5.66 0.90 -9.61
CA VAL A 80 5.81 0.73 -11.06
C VAL A 80 6.10 -0.73 -11.40
N ALA A 81 7.04 -1.35 -10.68
CA ALA A 81 7.40 -2.75 -10.88
C ALA A 81 6.22 -3.69 -10.59
N ALA A 82 5.53 -3.53 -9.46
CA ALA A 82 4.35 -4.33 -9.13
C ALA A 82 3.26 -4.22 -10.20
N VAL A 83 2.87 -2.99 -10.57
CA VAL A 83 1.81 -2.73 -11.56
C VAL A 83 2.19 -3.27 -12.93
N SER A 84 3.47 -3.18 -13.35
CA SER A 84 3.92 -3.67 -14.65
C SER A 84 3.69 -5.17 -14.86
N VAL A 85 3.78 -5.97 -13.78
CA VAL A 85 3.55 -7.42 -13.82
C VAL A 85 2.06 -7.71 -13.67
N SER A 86 1.39 -7.05 -12.72
CA SER A 86 -0.03 -7.28 -12.47
C SER A 86 -0.92 -6.88 -13.65
N MET A 87 -0.57 -5.83 -14.40
CA MET A 87 -1.31 -5.44 -15.61
C MET A 87 -1.22 -6.49 -16.72
N GLU A 88 -0.10 -7.22 -16.83
CA GLU A 88 0.03 -8.33 -17.80
C GLU A 88 -0.81 -9.55 -17.38
N LYS A 89 -0.95 -9.77 -16.06
CA LYS A 89 -1.85 -10.80 -15.52
C LYS A 89 -3.32 -10.43 -15.73
N GLU A 90 -3.70 -9.20 -15.41
CA GLU A 90 -5.06 -8.69 -15.58
C GLU A 90 -5.52 -8.76 -17.04
N ARG A 91 -4.60 -8.56 -17.99
CA ARG A 91 -4.87 -8.65 -19.43
C ARG A 91 -4.77 -10.07 -20.01
N ARG A 92 -4.45 -11.09 -19.20
CA ARG A 92 -4.14 -12.47 -19.64
C ARG A 92 -3.04 -12.56 -20.70
N THR A 93 -2.17 -11.55 -20.77
CA THR A 93 -1.05 -11.52 -21.72
C THR A 93 0.19 -12.23 -21.17
N LEU A 94 0.27 -12.42 -19.84
CA LEU A 94 1.35 -13.18 -19.21
C LEU A 94 1.37 -14.65 -19.69
N GLU A 95 0.22 -15.29 -19.82
CA GLU A 95 0.09 -16.69 -20.30
C GLU A 95 0.66 -16.84 -21.71
N LEU A 96 0.31 -15.90 -22.60
CA LEU A 96 0.84 -15.85 -23.97
C LEU A 96 2.37 -15.69 -23.99
N LEU A 97 2.92 -14.87 -23.09
CA LEU A 97 4.38 -14.70 -22.96
C LEU A 97 5.06 -15.99 -22.48
N LEU A 98 4.42 -16.77 -21.61
CA LEU A 98 4.98 -18.03 -21.07
C LEU A 98 4.99 -19.18 -22.09
N ILE A 99 4.03 -19.18 -23.03
CA ILE A 99 3.95 -20.18 -24.12
C ILE A 99 4.92 -19.82 -25.27
N SER A 100 5.24 -18.54 -25.43
CA SER A 100 6.19 -18.07 -26.44
C SER A 100 7.63 -18.56 -26.19
N ARG A 101 8.50 -18.46 -27.20
CA ARG A 101 9.93 -18.86 -27.13
C ARG A 101 10.81 -17.86 -26.34
N LEU A 102 10.31 -17.34 -25.22
CA LEU A 102 11.02 -16.45 -24.32
C LEU A 102 11.66 -17.24 -23.17
N TYR A 103 12.92 -16.95 -22.86
CA TYR A 103 13.58 -17.54 -21.69
C TYR A 103 13.06 -16.88 -20.40
N ASP A 104 12.97 -17.64 -19.31
CA ASP A 104 12.49 -17.15 -18.01
C ASP A 104 13.27 -15.95 -17.49
N ARG A 105 14.59 -15.94 -17.73
CA ARG A 105 15.47 -14.80 -17.41
C ARG A 105 15.17 -13.55 -18.24
N GLU A 106 14.82 -13.69 -19.52
CA GLU A 106 14.51 -12.56 -20.40
C GLU A 106 13.17 -11.94 -20.01
N LEU A 107 12.21 -12.77 -19.61
CA LEU A 107 10.93 -12.30 -19.09
C LEU A 107 11.10 -11.50 -17.79
N VAL A 108 11.77 -12.09 -16.78
CA VAL A 108 11.93 -11.46 -15.46
C VAL A 108 12.82 -10.22 -15.54
N LEU A 109 14.02 -10.33 -16.13
CA LEU A 109 14.95 -9.21 -16.22
C LEU A 109 14.44 -8.13 -17.18
N GLY A 110 13.73 -8.50 -18.25
CA GLY A 110 13.11 -7.54 -19.17
C GLY A 110 12.05 -6.68 -18.48
N LYS A 111 11.20 -7.29 -17.64
CA LYS A 111 10.19 -6.55 -16.85
C LYS A 111 10.81 -5.70 -15.75
N LEU A 112 11.81 -6.23 -15.05
CA LEU A 112 12.56 -5.45 -14.07
C LEU A 112 13.21 -4.24 -14.75
N ALA A 113 13.95 -4.43 -15.84
CA ALA A 113 14.63 -3.36 -16.56
C ALA A 113 13.65 -2.29 -17.06
N ALA A 114 12.47 -2.68 -17.57
CA ALA A 114 11.42 -1.74 -17.95
C ALA A 114 10.95 -0.85 -16.79
N SER A 115 10.73 -1.44 -15.61
CA SER A 115 10.34 -0.69 -14.41
C SER A 115 11.46 0.24 -13.92
N VAL A 116 12.72 -0.22 -13.97
CA VAL A 116 13.90 0.53 -13.55
C VAL A 116 14.11 1.76 -14.41
N VAL A 117 13.88 1.67 -15.72
CA VAL A 117 13.97 2.83 -16.65
C VAL A 117 13.04 3.97 -16.20
N GLN A 118 11.84 3.68 -15.71
CA GLN A 118 10.93 4.73 -15.26
C GLN A 118 11.45 5.44 -14.01
N VAL A 119 12.02 4.68 -13.07
CA VAL A 119 12.58 5.18 -11.81
C VAL A 119 13.89 5.94 -12.04
N THR A 120 14.77 5.45 -12.90
CA THR A 120 16.02 6.15 -13.23
C THR A 120 15.73 7.48 -13.91
N LEU A 121 14.73 7.53 -14.80
CA LEU A 121 14.33 8.80 -15.42
C LEU A 121 13.70 9.76 -14.40
N LEU A 122 13.03 9.26 -13.35
CA LEU A 122 12.59 10.08 -12.22
C LEU A 122 13.80 10.63 -11.44
N LEU A 123 14.79 9.80 -11.11
CA LEU A 123 16.00 10.23 -10.41
C LEU A 123 16.83 11.23 -11.24
N VAL A 124 16.97 11.01 -12.55
CA VAL A 124 17.65 11.94 -13.46
C VAL A 124 16.96 13.31 -13.44
N SER A 125 15.64 13.37 -13.31
CA SER A 125 14.91 14.66 -13.19
C SER A 125 15.21 15.41 -11.88
N ALA A 126 15.68 14.73 -10.83
CA ALA A 126 16.12 15.37 -9.58
C ALA A 126 17.56 15.89 -9.63
N ILE A 127 18.42 15.37 -10.52
CA ILE A 127 19.83 15.81 -10.63
C ILE A 127 19.97 17.33 -10.74
N PRO A 128 19.28 18.06 -11.64
CA PRO A 128 19.44 19.51 -11.74
C PRO A 128 19.05 20.23 -10.44
N ILE A 129 18.04 19.72 -9.73
CA ILE A 129 17.54 20.34 -8.49
C ILE A 129 18.57 20.17 -7.36
N PHE A 130 19.15 18.98 -7.24
CA PHE A 130 20.24 18.76 -6.27
C PHE A 130 21.55 19.44 -6.68
N ALA A 131 21.80 19.65 -7.97
CA ALA A 131 22.95 20.42 -8.45
C ALA A 131 22.87 21.89 -8.00
N ILE A 132 21.66 22.48 -7.95
CA ILE A 132 21.45 23.81 -7.35
C ILE A 132 21.89 23.82 -5.88
N VAL A 133 21.68 22.73 -5.14
CA VAL A 133 22.12 22.63 -3.73
C VAL A 133 23.64 22.69 -3.59
N LEU A 134 24.41 22.17 -4.57
CA LEU A 134 25.88 22.29 -4.56
C LEU A 134 26.34 23.74 -4.73
N LEU A 135 25.57 24.58 -5.43
CA LEU A 135 25.92 25.98 -5.66
C LEU A 135 25.90 26.80 -4.37
N PHE A 136 25.07 26.41 -3.39
CA PHE A 136 25.04 27.05 -2.07
C PHE A 136 26.27 26.73 -1.20
N GLY A 137 27.09 25.75 -1.58
CA GLY A 137 28.26 25.31 -0.80
C GLY A 137 27.90 24.39 0.36
N GLY A 138 28.91 23.96 1.14
CA GLY A 138 28.74 23.05 2.30
C GLY A 138 28.45 21.58 1.95
N VAL A 139 28.29 21.27 0.65
CA VAL A 139 28.08 19.93 0.11
C VAL A 139 29.15 19.62 -0.91
N THR A 140 29.69 18.41 -0.86
CA THR A 140 30.69 17.92 -1.81
C THR A 140 30.05 17.04 -2.89
N ALA A 141 30.56 17.10 -4.13
CA ALA A 141 30.06 16.26 -5.22
C ALA A 141 30.08 14.74 -4.89
N PRO A 142 31.10 14.20 -4.19
CA PRO A 142 31.08 12.80 -3.75
C PRO A 142 29.97 12.46 -2.76
N GLN A 143 29.52 13.38 -1.89
CA GLN A 143 28.34 13.15 -1.04
C GLN A 143 27.08 13.02 -1.90
N LEU A 144 26.92 13.91 -2.88
CA LEU A 144 25.74 13.88 -3.74
C LEU A 144 25.68 12.59 -4.58
N ILE A 145 26.80 12.20 -5.21
CA ILE A 145 26.88 10.97 -5.99
C ILE A 145 26.53 9.76 -5.12
N ARG A 146 27.04 9.69 -3.88
CA ARG A 146 26.71 8.62 -2.93
C ARG A 146 25.21 8.58 -2.61
N VAL A 147 24.56 9.72 -2.36
CA VAL A 147 23.11 9.79 -2.10
C VAL A 147 22.31 9.25 -3.28
N PHE A 148 22.65 9.65 -4.51
CA PHE A 148 21.97 9.17 -5.71
C PHE A 148 22.20 7.67 -5.93
N LEU A 149 23.41 7.17 -5.73
CA LEU A 149 23.73 5.74 -5.89
C LEU A 149 23.05 4.88 -4.81
N VAL A 150 23.04 5.32 -3.54
CA VAL A 150 22.30 4.65 -2.46
C VAL A 150 20.81 4.60 -2.79
N THR A 151 20.25 5.72 -3.23
CA THR A 151 18.83 5.80 -3.63
C THR A 151 18.52 4.88 -4.81
N ALA A 152 19.36 4.91 -5.86
CA ALA A 152 19.20 4.08 -7.04
C ALA A 152 19.26 2.59 -6.67
N ALA A 153 20.25 2.18 -5.86
CA ALA A 153 20.40 0.80 -5.39
C ALA A 153 19.21 0.35 -4.55
N ALA A 154 18.73 1.19 -3.62
CA ALA A 154 17.56 0.89 -2.80
C ALA A 154 16.28 0.77 -3.64
N SER A 155 16.10 1.67 -4.60
CA SER A 155 14.95 1.65 -5.51
C SER A 155 14.97 0.42 -6.44
N LEU A 156 16.15 0.01 -6.92
CA LEU A 156 16.34 -1.19 -7.73
C LEU A 156 16.05 -2.46 -6.92
N ALA A 157 16.51 -2.53 -5.67
CA ALA A 157 16.18 -3.64 -4.76
C ALA A 157 14.66 -3.72 -4.50
N ALA A 158 14.00 -2.58 -4.27
CA ALA A 158 12.55 -2.52 -4.10
C ALA A 158 11.79 -2.95 -5.37
N ALA A 159 12.23 -2.50 -6.56
CA ALA A 159 11.67 -2.95 -7.83
C ALA A 159 11.86 -4.46 -8.05
N SER A 160 13.03 -5.00 -7.70
CA SER A 160 13.33 -6.43 -7.81
C SER A 160 12.40 -7.27 -6.92
N ILE A 161 12.23 -6.87 -5.66
CA ILE A 161 11.26 -7.49 -4.73
C ILE A 161 9.85 -7.42 -5.34
N ALA A 162 9.45 -6.25 -5.85
CA ALA A 162 8.13 -6.04 -6.43
C ALA A 162 7.87 -6.93 -7.67
N THR A 163 8.84 -7.05 -8.58
CA THR A 163 8.71 -7.91 -9.75
C THR A 163 8.60 -9.38 -9.37
N THR A 164 9.42 -9.85 -8.42
CA THR A 164 9.39 -11.23 -7.94
C THR A 164 8.04 -11.57 -7.31
N VAL A 165 7.55 -10.70 -6.42
CA VAL A 165 6.24 -10.88 -5.80
C VAL A 165 5.11 -10.76 -6.85
N GLY A 166 5.28 -9.92 -7.87
CA GLY A 166 4.37 -9.78 -9.01
C GLY A 166 4.18 -11.08 -9.77
N PHE A 167 5.27 -11.80 -10.03
CA PHE A 167 5.19 -13.11 -10.67
C PHE A 167 4.63 -14.19 -9.73
N TRP A 168 4.91 -14.10 -8.43
CA TRP A 168 4.44 -15.06 -7.43
C TRP A 168 2.95 -14.95 -7.09
N ARG A 169 2.39 -13.74 -7.12
CA ARG A 169 1.01 -13.46 -6.70
C ARG A 169 0.10 -13.14 -7.87
N ASP A 170 -1.15 -13.57 -7.77
CA ASP A 170 -2.11 -13.51 -8.89
C ASP A 170 -2.81 -12.16 -8.97
N THR A 171 -2.85 -11.41 -7.87
CA THR A 171 -3.59 -10.13 -7.75
C THR A 171 -2.64 -8.97 -7.48
N ALA A 172 -2.91 -7.82 -8.12
CA ALA A 172 -2.12 -6.59 -7.96
C ALA A 172 -1.99 -6.15 -6.50
N PHE A 173 -3.06 -6.35 -5.73
CA PHE A 173 -3.07 -6.11 -4.30
C PHE A 173 -2.03 -6.91 -3.53
N GLN A 174 -2.03 -8.23 -3.71
CA GLN A 174 -1.12 -9.10 -2.96
C GLN A 174 0.32 -8.73 -3.28
N THR A 175 0.58 -8.37 -4.55
CA THR A 175 1.88 -7.85 -4.97
C THR A 175 2.23 -6.57 -4.22
N LEU A 176 1.45 -5.51 -4.35
CA LEU A 176 1.75 -4.20 -3.76
C LEU A 176 1.89 -4.27 -2.24
N SER A 177 1.00 -5.00 -1.56
CA SER A 177 1.03 -5.13 -0.10
C SER A 177 2.25 -5.88 0.39
N ILE A 178 2.52 -7.08 -0.15
CA ILE A 178 3.68 -7.87 0.27
C ILE A 178 4.98 -7.11 -0.02
N THR A 179 5.05 -6.39 -1.14
CA THR A 179 6.19 -5.52 -1.45
C THR A 179 6.34 -4.38 -0.45
N ALA A 180 5.26 -3.66 -0.11
CA ALA A 180 5.30 -2.60 0.90
C ALA A 180 5.78 -3.14 2.25
N PHE A 181 5.26 -4.29 2.68
CA PHE A 181 5.72 -4.97 3.89
C PHE A 181 7.18 -5.39 3.83
N ALA A 182 7.64 -5.93 2.70
CA ALA A 182 9.04 -6.31 2.53
C ALA A 182 9.97 -5.09 2.62
N ILE A 183 9.56 -3.93 2.09
CA ILE A 183 10.33 -2.68 2.20
C ILE A 183 10.37 -2.19 3.64
N VAL A 184 9.23 -2.18 4.34
CA VAL A 184 9.20 -1.76 5.75
C VAL A 184 9.98 -2.74 6.64
N ALA A 185 9.87 -4.05 6.38
CA ALA A 185 10.66 -5.09 7.04
C ALA A 185 12.17 -4.90 6.80
N TRP A 186 12.57 -4.53 5.58
CA TRP A 186 13.96 -4.22 5.28
C TRP A 186 14.46 -3.00 6.06
N MET A 187 13.67 -1.92 6.13
CA MET A 187 14.01 -0.75 6.94
C MET A 187 14.11 -1.09 8.43
N ALA A 188 13.12 -1.80 8.97
CA ALA A 188 13.09 -2.20 10.37
C ALA A 188 14.23 -3.17 10.74
N CYS A 189 14.62 -4.07 9.83
CA CYS A 189 15.77 -4.95 10.03
C CYS A 189 17.05 -4.13 10.23
N GLY A 190 17.27 -3.09 9.43
CA GLY A 190 18.45 -2.24 9.62
C GLY A 190 18.38 -1.38 10.90
N GLU A 191 17.20 -0.96 11.35
CA GLU A 191 17.04 -0.32 12.66
C GLU A 191 17.24 -1.31 13.82
N MET A 192 16.85 -2.57 13.66
CA MET A 192 17.15 -3.63 14.63
C MET A 192 18.67 -3.87 14.71
N CYS A 193 19.36 -3.88 13.58
CA CYS A 193 20.82 -3.99 13.55
C CYS A 193 21.52 -2.83 14.25
N LEU A 194 20.91 -1.64 14.32
CA LEU A 194 21.46 -0.52 15.10
C LEU A 194 21.53 -0.87 16.58
N PHE A 195 20.48 -1.45 17.12
CA PHE A 195 20.39 -1.81 18.53
C PHE A 195 21.39 -2.92 18.90
N PHE A 196 21.51 -3.95 18.07
CA PHE A 196 22.36 -5.12 18.37
C PHE A 196 23.83 -4.97 17.95
N PHE A 197 24.10 -4.33 16.82
CA PHE A 197 25.43 -4.31 16.17
C PHE A 197 26.01 -2.90 16.00
N GLY A 198 25.25 -1.86 16.35
CA GLY A 198 25.68 -0.47 16.29
C GLY A 198 25.47 0.22 14.93
N PRO A 199 25.80 1.52 14.84
CA PRO A 199 25.43 2.38 13.72
C PRO A 199 26.15 2.07 12.41
N SER A 200 27.36 1.49 12.48
CA SER A 200 28.13 1.11 11.30
C SER A 200 27.42 0.04 10.50
N VAL A 201 27.02 -1.07 11.15
CA VAL A 201 26.32 -2.20 10.52
C VAL A 201 24.91 -1.81 10.10
N ALA A 202 24.20 -1.01 10.91
CA ALA A 202 22.88 -0.50 10.55
C ALA A 202 22.87 0.29 9.24
N ALA A 203 23.89 1.12 9.01
CA ALA A 203 24.04 1.88 7.76
C ALA A 203 24.38 1.00 6.55
N MET A 204 24.86 -0.23 6.75
CA MET A 204 25.08 -1.19 5.65
C MET A 204 23.81 -1.91 5.23
N ILE A 205 22.78 -1.95 6.09
CA ILE A 205 21.54 -2.71 5.85
C ILE A 205 20.36 -1.78 5.57
N SER A 206 20.14 -0.75 6.41
CA SER A 206 19.00 0.17 6.29
C SER A 206 19.26 1.20 5.19
N PRO A 207 18.39 1.32 4.17
CA PRO A 207 18.47 2.37 3.17
C PRO A 207 18.39 3.78 3.78
N ALA A 208 17.55 3.97 4.79
CA ALA A 208 17.39 5.27 5.46
C ALA A 208 18.69 5.72 6.13
N ARG A 209 19.37 4.80 6.83
CA ARG A 209 20.66 5.08 7.48
C ARG A 209 21.79 5.22 6.47
N ALA A 210 21.78 4.42 5.40
CA ALA A 210 22.75 4.53 4.32
C ALA A 210 22.72 5.91 3.67
N VAL A 211 21.53 6.51 3.50
CA VAL A 211 21.38 7.88 2.99
C VAL A 211 21.98 8.89 3.96
N TYR A 212 21.69 8.81 5.26
CA TYR A 212 22.32 9.72 6.24
C TYR A 212 23.84 9.54 6.32
N ALA A 213 24.33 8.30 6.24
CA ALA A 213 25.77 8.02 6.18
C ALA A 213 26.40 8.58 4.89
N ALA A 214 25.69 8.59 3.76
CA ALA A 214 26.19 9.19 2.52
C ALA A 214 26.41 10.71 2.63
N LEU A 215 25.68 11.38 3.54
CA LEU A 215 25.86 12.80 3.84
C LEU A 215 27.09 13.07 4.71
N GLU A 216 27.58 12.09 5.46
CA GLU A 216 28.77 12.26 6.28
C GLU A 216 30.04 12.34 5.40
N PRO A 217 30.97 13.26 5.68
CA PRO A 217 32.24 13.36 4.95
C PRO A 217 33.02 12.04 4.92
N THR A 218 33.07 11.34 6.05
CA THR A 218 33.76 10.06 6.25
C THR A 218 32.89 8.83 5.94
N GLY A 219 31.62 9.01 5.58
CA GLY A 219 30.67 7.90 5.39
C GLY A 219 30.90 7.04 4.14
N GLY A 220 31.95 7.32 3.35
CA GLY A 220 32.28 6.57 2.14
C GLY A 220 32.62 5.10 2.40
N SER A 221 33.14 4.77 3.58
CA SER A 221 33.46 3.37 3.94
C SER A 221 32.24 2.46 4.07
N ARG A 222 31.06 3.03 4.40
CA ARG A 222 29.81 2.27 4.57
C ARG A 222 29.03 2.10 3.26
N PHE A 223 29.40 2.85 2.23
CA PHE A 223 28.74 2.86 0.93
C PHE A 223 28.89 1.52 0.18
N ILE A 224 30.12 1.01 0.07
CA ILE A 224 30.39 -0.24 -0.67
C ILE A 224 29.70 -1.45 -0.03
N PRO A 225 29.76 -1.66 1.32
CA PRO A 225 29.01 -2.73 1.96
C PRO A 225 27.50 -2.64 1.74
N PHE A 226 26.91 -1.44 1.79
CA PHE A 226 25.49 -1.24 1.50
C PHE A 226 25.13 -1.68 0.07
N LEU A 227 25.95 -1.28 -0.91
CA LEU A 227 25.76 -1.74 -2.28
C LEU A 227 25.85 -3.27 -2.37
N GLY A 228 26.79 -3.90 -1.68
CA GLY A 228 26.90 -5.36 -1.58
C GLY A 228 25.60 -6.01 -1.10
N VAL A 229 25.03 -5.53 0.00
CA VAL A 229 23.75 -6.03 0.55
C VAL A 229 22.61 -5.86 -0.46
N THR A 230 22.48 -4.68 -1.09
CA THR A 230 21.43 -4.45 -2.09
C THR A 230 21.57 -5.35 -3.32
N VAL A 231 22.80 -5.55 -3.81
CA VAL A 231 23.08 -6.47 -4.93
C VAL A 231 22.74 -7.90 -4.54
N SER A 232 23.03 -8.33 -3.30
CA SER A 232 22.62 -9.65 -2.81
C SER A 232 21.10 -9.81 -2.78
N ILE A 233 20.35 -8.80 -2.33
CA ILE A 233 18.87 -8.80 -2.34
C ILE A 233 18.36 -8.90 -3.79
N ILE A 234 18.90 -8.10 -4.71
CA ILE A 234 18.52 -8.10 -6.12
C ILE A 234 18.81 -9.47 -6.75
N ALA A 235 20.00 -10.02 -6.53
CA ALA A 235 20.39 -11.32 -7.06
C ALA A 235 19.50 -12.44 -6.52
N ALA A 236 19.29 -12.49 -5.20
CA ALA A 236 18.45 -13.51 -4.57
C ALA A 236 17.00 -13.46 -5.07
N THR A 237 16.39 -12.27 -5.11
CA THR A 237 15.00 -12.10 -5.55
C THR A 237 14.81 -12.44 -7.03
N ASN A 238 15.75 -12.04 -7.90
CA ASN A 238 15.71 -12.38 -9.32
C ASN A 238 15.94 -13.87 -9.57
N LEU A 239 16.90 -14.50 -8.89
CA LEU A 239 17.13 -15.95 -9.01
C LEU A 239 15.86 -16.73 -8.63
N VAL A 240 15.25 -16.40 -7.50
CA VAL A 240 13.99 -17.02 -7.05
C VAL A 240 12.88 -16.81 -8.08
N ALA A 241 12.76 -15.62 -8.67
CA ALA A 241 11.78 -15.34 -9.71
C ALA A 241 12.03 -16.19 -10.98
N VAL A 242 13.26 -16.19 -11.50
CA VAL A 242 13.61 -16.91 -12.74
C VAL A 242 13.39 -18.42 -12.59
N PHE A 243 13.77 -19.02 -11.47
CA PHE A 243 13.59 -20.47 -11.26
C PHE A 243 12.13 -20.89 -11.08
N ASN A 244 11.26 -19.98 -10.61
CA ASN A 244 9.89 -20.33 -10.24
C ASN A 244 8.81 -19.68 -11.12
N VAL A 245 9.15 -18.79 -12.06
CA VAL A 245 8.14 -18.03 -12.83
C VAL A 245 7.16 -18.94 -13.57
N ARG A 246 7.64 -20.00 -14.24
CA ARG A 246 6.75 -20.99 -14.89
C ARG A 246 5.96 -21.81 -13.88
N ARG A 247 6.60 -22.25 -12.79
CA ARG A 247 5.92 -23.04 -11.73
C ARG A 247 4.79 -22.28 -11.08
N TRP A 248 4.99 -20.99 -10.79
CA TRP A 248 3.97 -20.16 -10.15
C TRP A 248 2.78 -19.85 -11.07
N ASN A 249 3.04 -19.63 -12.36
CA ASN A 249 2.00 -19.15 -13.28
C ASN A 249 1.35 -20.26 -14.11
N VAL A 250 1.99 -21.43 -14.31
CA VAL A 250 1.39 -22.57 -15.05
C VAL A 250 0.56 -23.49 -14.13
N ALA A 251 0.95 -23.65 -12.86
CA ALA A 251 0.23 -24.51 -11.91
C ALA A 251 -1.09 -23.90 -11.38
N ALA A 252 -1.36 -22.62 -11.66
CA ALA A 252 -2.57 -21.93 -11.26
C ALA A 252 -3.78 -22.31 -12.15
N ASP A 253 -3.56 -22.53 -13.45
CA ASP A 253 -4.62 -22.89 -14.41
C ASP A 253 -5.13 -24.31 -14.22
N GLY A 254 -4.27 -25.23 -13.76
CA GLY A 254 -4.68 -26.59 -13.40
C GLY A 254 -5.69 -26.65 -12.23
N LYS A 255 -5.87 -25.56 -11.47
CA LYS A 255 -6.88 -25.50 -10.41
C LYS A 255 -8.23 -24.98 -10.88
N PHE A 256 -8.25 -24.04 -11.84
CA PHE A 256 -9.51 -23.58 -12.44
C PHE A 256 -10.10 -24.66 -13.36
N GLY A 257 -9.27 -25.30 -14.19
CA GLY A 257 -9.74 -26.37 -15.09
C GLY A 257 -10.24 -27.62 -14.36
N VAL A 258 -9.70 -27.96 -13.18
CA VAL A 258 -10.20 -29.09 -12.38
C VAL A 258 -11.49 -28.70 -11.65
N GLN A 259 -11.64 -27.46 -11.18
CA GLN A 259 -12.89 -27.01 -10.56
C GLN A 259 -14.04 -27.03 -11.58
N ASP A 260 -13.83 -26.49 -12.79
CA ASP A 260 -14.85 -26.46 -13.83
C ASP A 260 -15.13 -27.87 -14.40
N ALA A 261 -14.10 -28.72 -14.55
CA ALA A 261 -14.29 -30.10 -14.99
C ALA A 261 -14.95 -30.99 -13.93
N GLU A 262 -14.79 -30.72 -12.63
CA GLU A 262 -15.48 -31.45 -11.55
C GLU A 262 -16.96 -31.06 -11.48
N TYR A 263 -17.32 -29.80 -11.82
CA TYR A 263 -18.71 -29.38 -12.03
C TYR A 263 -19.31 -29.95 -13.33
N GLU A 264 -18.57 -29.96 -14.43
CA GLU A 264 -19.06 -30.46 -15.74
C GLU A 264 -19.12 -32.00 -15.78
N SER A 265 -18.23 -32.69 -15.06
CA SER A 265 -18.28 -34.14 -14.91
C SER A 265 -19.39 -34.60 -13.96
N ASP A 266 -19.75 -33.84 -12.92
CA ASP A 266 -20.95 -34.12 -12.11
C ASP A 266 -22.26 -33.94 -12.94
N ASP A 267 -22.31 -32.95 -13.84
CA ASP A 267 -23.45 -32.77 -14.75
C ASP A 267 -23.51 -33.85 -15.86
N LEU A 268 -22.37 -34.35 -16.34
CA LEU A 268 -22.31 -35.45 -17.31
C LEU A 268 -22.53 -36.84 -16.67
N LEU A 269 -22.08 -37.05 -15.43
CA LEU A 269 -22.31 -38.28 -14.66
C LEU A 269 -23.76 -38.41 -14.18
N THR A 270 -24.49 -37.30 -14.06
CA THR A 270 -25.93 -37.32 -13.77
C THR A 270 -26.79 -37.54 -15.03
N LEU A 271 -26.30 -37.18 -16.23
CA LEU A 271 -26.98 -37.45 -17.51
C LEU A 271 -26.68 -38.83 -18.11
N GLY A 272 -25.58 -39.48 -17.73
CA GLY A 272 -25.14 -40.77 -18.30
C GLY A 272 -25.68 -42.04 -17.62
N ARG A 273 -26.41 -41.94 -16.51
CA ARG A 273 -26.89 -43.13 -15.78
C ARG A 273 -28.24 -43.63 -16.28
N GLN A 274 -28.29 -44.10 -17.52
CA GLN A 274 -29.32 -45.05 -17.93
C GLN A 274 -29.00 -46.41 -17.29
N PRO A 275 -29.87 -47.00 -16.46
CA PRO A 275 -29.66 -48.34 -15.97
C PRO A 275 -29.86 -49.33 -17.12
N ALA A 276 -28.76 -49.87 -17.64
CA ALA A 276 -28.78 -51.07 -18.46
C ALA A 276 -29.23 -52.25 -17.59
N GLY A 277 -30.43 -52.77 -17.84
CA GLY A 277 -30.84 -54.05 -17.25
C GLY A 277 -32.34 -54.26 -17.06
N SER A 278 -33.12 -54.33 -18.13
CA SER A 278 -34.33 -55.17 -18.14
C SER A 278 -34.40 -55.89 -19.48
N ARG A 279 -34.11 -57.19 -19.44
CA ARG A 279 -34.26 -58.11 -20.57
C ARG A 279 -35.70 -58.01 -21.10
N VAL A 280 -35.83 -57.67 -22.37
CA VAL A 280 -37.07 -57.83 -23.12
C VAL A 280 -37.17 -59.31 -23.46
N SER A 281 -38.02 -60.03 -22.74
CA SER A 281 -38.61 -61.29 -23.22
C SER A 281 -39.88 -60.93 -23.98
N GLU A 282 -39.84 -61.08 -25.30
CA GLU A 282 -41.03 -61.11 -26.14
C GLU A 282 -41.92 -62.27 -25.69
N GLN A 283 -43.12 -61.96 -25.23
CA GLN A 283 -44.22 -62.92 -25.31
C GLN A 283 -45.53 -62.19 -25.62
N SER A 284 -46.05 -62.57 -26.78
CA SER A 284 -47.29 -62.20 -27.42
C SER A 284 -48.50 -62.43 -26.50
N GLY A 285 -49.43 -61.47 -26.45
CA GLY A 285 -50.72 -61.65 -25.77
C GLY A 285 -51.57 -60.39 -25.82
N SER A 286 -52.65 -60.45 -26.59
CA SER A 286 -53.68 -59.42 -26.79
C SER A 286 -54.26 -58.85 -25.50
N VAL A 287 -54.46 -57.52 -25.43
CA VAL A 287 -55.33 -56.90 -24.42
C VAL A 287 -56.29 -55.91 -25.08
N ASN A 288 -57.58 -56.19 -24.91
CA ASN A 288 -58.71 -55.26 -25.12
C ASN A 288 -58.80 -54.32 -23.89
N PRO A 289 -59.25 -53.05 -24.02
CA PRO A 289 -59.20 -52.09 -22.93
C PRO A 289 -60.45 -52.19 -22.04
N ASP A 290 -60.26 -52.30 -20.72
CA ASP A 290 -61.31 -52.04 -19.73
C ASP A 290 -61.06 -50.66 -19.07
N PRO A 291 -62.06 -49.76 -19.01
CA PRO A 291 -61.92 -48.43 -18.43
C PRO A 291 -62.34 -48.47 -16.96
N GLY A 292 -61.40 -48.69 -16.05
CA GLY A 292 -61.79 -48.76 -14.64
C GLY A 292 -60.70 -49.12 -13.65
N ASN A 293 -59.56 -48.44 -13.68
CA ASN A 293 -58.78 -48.21 -12.46
C ASN A 293 -57.64 -47.24 -12.76
N ASN A 294 -57.68 -46.07 -12.13
CA ASN A 294 -56.66 -45.05 -12.24
C ASN A 294 -55.47 -45.48 -11.35
N PRO A 295 -54.31 -45.91 -11.88
CA PRO A 295 -53.17 -46.21 -11.03
C PRO A 295 -52.56 -44.88 -10.60
N LEU A 296 -52.35 -44.75 -9.29
CA LEU A 296 -51.66 -43.65 -8.63
C LEU A 296 -50.45 -43.17 -9.45
N ARG A 297 -50.45 -41.88 -9.82
CA ARG A 297 -49.26 -41.23 -10.40
C ARG A 297 -48.08 -41.44 -9.45
N PRO A 298 -46.92 -41.92 -9.94
CA PRO A 298 -45.72 -41.94 -9.12
C PRO A 298 -45.31 -40.48 -8.88
N THR A 299 -45.52 -40.01 -7.66
CA THR A 299 -44.95 -38.76 -7.17
C THR A 299 -43.43 -38.93 -7.20
N ILE A 300 -42.77 -38.33 -8.19
CA ILE A 300 -41.31 -38.22 -8.19
C ILE A 300 -40.96 -37.22 -7.09
N THR A 301 -40.80 -37.69 -5.85
CA THR A 301 -40.05 -36.96 -4.83
C THR A 301 -38.60 -36.95 -5.29
N ARG A 302 -38.20 -35.89 -6.01
CA ARG A 302 -36.80 -35.49 -6.04
C ARG A 302 -36.43 -35.13 -4.62
N ASP A 303 -35.75 -36.05 -3.93
CA ASP A 303 -35.03 -35.74 -2.70
C ASP A 303 -33.94 -34.72 -3.06
N ILE A 304 -34.32 -33.44 -3.07
CA ILE A 304 -33.39 -32.34 -2.99
C ILE A 304 -32.70 -32.55 -1.65
N VAL A 305 -31.45 -33.01 -1.69
CA VAL A 305 -30.56 -32.98 -0.53
C VAL A 305 -30.48 -31.53 -0.09
N ARG A 306 -31.39 -31.13 0.81
CA ARG A 306 -31.37 -29.83 1.47
C ARG A 306 -30.16 -29.87 2.37
N GLY A 307 -28.99 -29.52 1.84
CA GLY A 307 -27.86 -29.14 2.66
C GLY A 307 -28.37 -28.15 3.71
N THR A 308 -28.02 -28.37 4.98
CA THR A 308 -28.43 -27.49 6.07
C THR A 308 -28.08 -26.05 5.69
N SER A 309 -29.10 -25.21 5.46
CA SER A 309 -28.85 -23.81 5.09
C SER A 309 -28.08 -23.20 6.25
N ARG A 310 -26.83 -22.78 6.01
CA ARG A 310 -26.05 -22.13 7.06
C ARG A 310 -26.79 -20.87 7.48
N GLU A 311 -26.98 -20.70 8.78
CA GLU A 311 -27.55 -19.45 9.29
C GLU A 311 -26.59 -18.31 8.99
N VAL A 312 -27.04 -17.41 8.12
CA VAL A 312 -26.32 -16.20 7.74
C VAL A 312 -26.69 -15.11 8.74
N TRP A 313 -25.71 -14.31 9.18
CA TRP A 313 -25.98 -13.22 10.11
C TRP A 313 -26.84 -12.11 9.47
N LYS A 314 -27.37 -11.21 10.31
CA LYS A 314 -28.13 -10.04 9.85
C LYS A 314 -27.43 -9.26 8.73
N ASN A 315 -26.11 -9.10 8.83
CA ASN A 315 -25.29 -8.60 7.71
C ASN A 315 -24.62 -9.78 6.98
N PRO A 316 -25.09 -10.15 5.79
CA PRO A 316 -24.57 -11.31 5.06
C PRO A 316 -23.16 -11.09 4.52
N ILE A 317 -22.79 -9.85 4.21
CA ILE A 317 -21.44 -9.51 3.72
C ILE A 317 -20.44 -9.68 4.85
N LEU A 318 -20.74 -9.16 6.04
CA LEU A 318 -19.87 -9.32 7.20
C LEU A 318 -19.67 -10.81 7.55
N TRP A 319 -20.76 -11.58 7.55
CA TRP A 319 -20.71 -13.02 7.75
C TRP A 319 -19.79 -13.68 6.72
N ARG A 320 -19.93 -13.33 5.43
CA ARG A 320 -19.06 -13.85 4.37
C ARG A 320 -17.59 -13.49 4.61
N GLU A 321 -17.27 -12.23 4.87
CA GLU A 321 -15.88 -11.78 5.06
C GLU A 321 -15.19 -12.52 6.22
N ILE A 322 -15.91 -12.76 7.32
CA ILE A 322 -15.36 -13.40 8.52
C ILE A 322 -15.37 -14.93 8.41
N CYS A 323 -16.50 -15.52 7.99
CA CYS A 323 -16.71 -16.96 8.06
C CYS A 323 -16.19 -17.72 6.83
N THR A 324 -16.16 -17.11 5.64
CA THR A 324 -15.80 -17.85 4.40
C THR A 324 -14.35 -17.68 3.95
N ARG A 325 -13.46 -17.16 4.81
CA ARG A 325 -12.05 -16.89 4.48
C ARG A 325 -11.90 -16.20 3.11
N ALA A 326 -12.66 -15.13 2.87
CA ALA A 326 -12.70 -14.44 1.58
C ALA A 326 -11.31 -14.01 1.05
N TYR A 327 -10.39 -13.69 1.97
CA TYR A 327 -9.00 -13.30 1.67
C TYR A 327 -8.04 -14.49 1.41
N GLY A 328 -8.50 -15.72 1.63
CA GLY A 328 -7.74 -16.96 1.42
C GLY A 328 -6.60 -17.20 2.42
N ARG A 329 -5.91 -18.35 2.31
CA ARG A 329 -4.75 -18.70 3.16
C ARG A 329 -3.54 -17.78 2.96
N LYS A 330 -3.49 -17.03 1.84
CA LYS A 330 -2.32 -16.22 1.45
C LYS A 330 -2.12 -14.98 2.33
N ILE A 331 -3.15 -14.49 3.02
CA ILE A 331 -3.06 -13.36 3.97
C ILE A 331 -2.21 -13.65 5.21
N VAL A 332 -2.03 -14.94 5.54
CA VAL A 332 -1.18 -15.36 6.67
C VAL A 332 0.25 -14.85 6.51
N VAL A 333 0.76 -14.75 5.28
CA VAL A 333 2.12 -14.24 5.03
C VAL A 333 2.25 -12.77 5.43
N VAL A 334 1.26 -11.95 5.08
CA VAL A 334 1.22 -10.52 5.44
C VAL A 334 1.19 -10.35 6.96
N ARG A 335 0.34 -11.13 7.62
CA ARG A 335 0.22 -11.16 9.07
C ARG A 335 1.51 -11.58 9.77
N LEU A 336 2.15 -12.67 9.33
CA LEU A 336 3.42 -13.12 9.89
C LEU A 336 4.54 -12.08 9.69
N ALA A 337 4.62 -11.46 8.51
CA ALA A 337 5.60 -10.40 8.25
C ALA A 337 5.41 -9.21 9.19
N TRP A 338 4.16 -8.79 9.41
CA TRP A 338 3.85 -7.72 10.36
C TRP A 338 4.12 -8.14 11.82
N MET A 339 3.82 -9.39 12.21
CA MET A 339 4.12 -9.89 13.56
C MET A 339 5.63 -9.92 13.85
N LEU A 340 6.46 -10.24 12.85
CA LEU A 340 7.93 -10.16 12.98
C LEU A 340 8.39 -8.73 13.20
N LEU A 341 7.84 -7.77 12.43
CA LEU A 341 8.07 -6.34 12.61
C LEU A 341 7.68 -5.86 14.02
N PHE A 342 6.50 -6.27 14.49
CA PHE A 342 6.01 -5.96 15.82
C PHE A 342 6.93 -6.55 16.90
N ALA A 343 7.29 -7.82 16.79
CA ALA A 343 8.17 -8.49 17.76
C ALA A 343 9.54 -7.78 17.85
N GLY A 344 10.09 -7.35 16.72
CA GLY A 344 11.31 -6.55 16.69
C GLY A 344 11.18 -5.20 17.39
N SER A 345 10.09 -4.48 17.11
CA SER A 345 9.81 -3.17 17.71
C SER A 345 9.59 -3.30 19.22
N ALA A 346 8.81 -4.30 19.65
CA ALA A 346 8.57 -4.61 21.05
C ALA A 346 9.86 -5.01 21.79
N ALA A 347 10.75 -5.78 21.16
CA ALA A 347 12.04 -6.15 21.74
C ALA A 347 12.94 -4.93 22.00
N ILE A 348 13.00 -3.97 21.06
CA ILE A 348 13.76 -2.73 21.23
C ILE A 348 13.17 -1.90 22.38
N ILE A 349 11.84 -1.73 22.40
CA ILE A 349 11.14 -0.98 23.46
C ILE A 349 11.41 -1.62 24.82
N PHE A 350 11.24 -2.94 24.93
CA PHE A 350 11.48 -3.67 26.18
C PHE A 350 12.94 -3.59 26.63
N GLY A 351 13.89 -3.67 25.69
CA GLY A 351 15.32 -3.53 25.98
C GLY A 351 15.71 -2.13 26.45
N GLU A 352 15.15 -1.07 25.87
CA GLU A 352 15.37 0.31 26.34
C GLU A 352 14.74 0.55 27.71
N MET A 353 13.57 -0.03 27.98
CA MET A 353 12.89 0.11 29.27
C MET A 353 13.66 -0.51 30.45
N GLN A 354 14.57 -1.46 30.21
CA GLN A 354 15.42 -2.03 31.27
C GLN A 354 16.60 -1.13 31.64
N LYS A 355 16.90 -0.09 30.85
CA LYS A 355 18.03 0.81 31.12
C LYS A 355 17.62 1.87 32.14
N ASN A 356 18.53 2.24 33.03
CA ASN A 356 18.34 3.34 34.00
C ASN A 356 18.03 4.70 33.35
N ARG A 357 18.40 4.87 32.07
CA ARG A 357 18.07 6.03 31.25
C ARG A 357 17.63 5.55 29.87
N PRO A 358 16.32 5.34 29.66
CA PRO A 358 15.82 4.90 28.36
C PRO A 358 16.09 5.97 27.30
N ASP A 359 16.59 5.56 26.14
CA ASP A 359 16.75 6.48 25.01
C ASP A 359 15.40 6.67 24.29
N HIS A 360 14.75 7.80 24.53
CA HIS A 360 13.47 8.15 23.89
C HIS A 360 13.56 8.18 22.34
N SER A 361 14.74 8.46 21.78
CA SER A 361 14.94 8.46 20.34
C SER A 361 14.89 7.04 19.77
N ALA A 362 15.50 6.07 20.46
CA ALA A 362 15.47 4.66 20.09
C ALA A 362 14.04 4.08 20.15
N ILE A 363 13.27 4.45 21.19
CA ILE A 363 11.85 4.06 21.32
C ILE A 363 11.03 4.62 20.16
N THR A 364 11.22 5.89 19.81
CA THR A 364 10.52 6.53 18.70
C THR A 364 10.82 5.84 17.37
N ILE A 365 12.10 5.53 17.12
CA ILE A 365 12.56 4.83 15.92
C ILE A 365 11.98 3.42 15.81
N ALA A 366 11.78 2.72 16.93
CA ALA A 366 11.16 1.39 16.94
C ALA A 366 9.66 1.42 16.58
N ILE A 367 8.93 2.45 17.04
CA ILE A 367 7.47 2.52 16.87
C ILE A 367 7.08 2.94 15.45
N VAL A 368 7.80 3.90 14.85
CA VAL A 368 7.40 4.51 13.57
C VAL A 368 7.20 3.50 12.44
N PRO A 369 8.13 2.58 12.14
CA PRO A 369 7.95 1.60 11.05
C PRO A 369 6.77 0.67 11.30
N MET A 370 6.54 0.26 12.55
CA MET A 370 5.42 -0.61 12.94
C MET A 370 4.07 0.09 12.72
N VAL A 371 3.93 1.34 13.13
CA VAL A 371 2.68 2.11 12.95
C VAL A 371 2.43 2.37 11.48
N LEU A 372 3.45 2.82 10.73
CA LEU A 372 3.33 3.04 9.29
C LEU A 372 2.96 1.76 8.54
N ALA A 373 3.58 0.62 8.88
CA ALA A 373 3.21 -0.68 8.30
C ALA A 373 1.74 -1.00 8.56
N SER A 374 1.24 -0.72 9.77
CA SER A 374 -0.16 -0.99 10.15
C SER A 374 -1.13 -0.14 9.33
N LEU A 375 -0.87 1.17 9.20
CA LEU A 375 -1.70 2.08 8.42
C LEU A 375 -1.71 1.71 6.93
N VAL A 376 -0.54 1.39 6.36
CA VAL A 376 -0.42 0.93 4.97
C VAL A 376 -1.14 -0.39 4.74
N ALA A 377 -1.01 -1.34 5.68
CA ALA A 377 -1.65 -2.65 5.60
C ALA A 377 -3.17 -2.57 5.56
N VAL A 378 -3.75 -1.81 6.49
CA VAL A 378 -5.19 -1.64 6.61
C VAL A 378 -5.72 -0.93 5.36
N THR A 379 -5.07 0.14 4.92
CA THR A 379 -5.44 0.86 3.68
C THR A 379 -5.42 -0.08 2.46
N ALA A 380 -4.39 -0.91 2.33
CA ALA A 380 -4.26 -1.82 1.21
C ALA A 380 -5.34 -2.93 1.24
N LEU A 381 -5.59 -3.51 2.42
CA LEU A 381 -6.65 -4.52 2.62
C LEU A 381 -8.04 -3.95 2.32
N ALA A 382 -8.26 -2.70 2.74
CA ALA A 382 -9.51 -1.98 2.54
C ALA A 382 -9.82 -1.73 1.07
N VAL A 383 -8.89 -1.13 0.30
CA VAL A 383 -9.05 -0.96 -1.16
C VAL A 383 -9.37 -2.29 -1.83
N THR A 384 -8.68 -3.34 -1.40
CA THR A 384 -8.76 -4.65 -2.04
C THR A 384 -10.06 -5.36 -1.78
N SER A 385 -10.62 -5.16 -0.59
CA SER A 385 -11.93 -5.71 -0.25
C SER A 385 -12.97 -5.38 -1.34
N ILE A 386 -12.82 -4.22 -2.00
CA ILE A 386 -13.65 -3.74 -3.09
C ILE A 386 -13.08 -4.15 -4.45
N THR A 387 -11.81 -3.85 -4.71
CA THR A 387 -11.24 -4.04 -6.05
C THR A 387 -11.16 -5.52 -6.43
N SER A 388 -10.97 -6.43 -5.47
CA SER A 388 -10.94 -7.87 -5.75
C SER A 388 -12.31 -8.44 -6.13
N GLU A 389 -13.42 -7.81 -5.72
CA GLU A 389 -14.75 -8.19 -6.18
C GLU A 389 -15.00 -7.71 -7.60
N ARG A 390 -14.49 -6.52 -7.92
CA ARG A 390 -14.51 -5.96 -9.27
C ARG A 390 -13.69 -6.81 -10.22
N ASP A 391 -12.47 -7.18 -9.83
CA ASP A 391 -11.58 -8.06 -10.62
C ASP A 391 -12.22 -9.44 -10.91
N ARG A 392 -13.15 -9.89 -10.06
CA ARG A 392 -13.88 -11.16 -10.21
C ARG A 392 -15.23 -11.02 -10.93
N ASN A 393 -15.57 -9.84 -11.46
CA ASN A 393 -16.88 -9.52 -12.02
C ASN A 393 -18.06 -9.82 -11.07
N ALA A 394 -17.80 -9.89 -9.76
CA ALA A 394 -18.82 -10.11 -8.74
C ALA A 394 -19.42 -8.79 -8.23
N PHE A 395 -18.79 -7.66 -8.54
CA PHE A 395 -19.25 -6.34 -8.11
C PHE A 395 -20.60 -5.97 -8.73
N ASP A 396 -20.83 -6.32 -9.99
CA ASP A 396 -22.11 -6.06 -10.66
C ASP A 396 -23.25 -6.89 -10.04
N LEU A 397 -22.94 -8.12 -9.59
CA LEU A 397 -23.88 -8.95 -8.85
C LEU A 397 -24.24 -8.34 -7.49
N LEU A 398 -23.28 -7.70 -6.81
CA LEU A 398 -23.55 -7.00 -5.56
C LEU A 398 -24.42 -5.75 -5.79
N LEU A 399 -24.24 -5.05 -6.90
CA LEU A 399 -25.04 -3.89 -7.27
C LEU A 399 -26.50 -4.24 -7.59
N VAL A 400 -26.76 -5.45 -8.08
CA VAL A 400 -28.11 -5.93 -8.42
C VAL A 400 -28.75 -6.69 -7.24
N SER A 401 -27.98 -7.01 -6.20
CA SER A 401 -28.49 -7.67 -5.00
C SER A 401 -29.33 -6.74 -4.11
N ASP A 402 -30.23 -7.30 -3.31
CA ASP A 402 -31.11 -6.52 -2.43
C ASP A 402 -30.42 -5.83 -1.24
N LEU A 403 -29.08 -5.84 -1.17
CA LEU A 403 -28.31 -5.33 -0.05
C LEU A 403 -28.39 -3.80 0.05
N SER A 404 -28.56 -3.27 1.26
CA SER A 404 -28.49 -1.82 1.46
C SER A 404 -27.03 -1.33 1.35
N PRO A 405 -26.79 -0.08 0.88
CA PRO A 405 -25.42 0.44 0.78
C PRO A 405 -24.70 0.51 2.12
N GLN A 406 -25.44 0.76 3.20
CA GLN A 406 -24.91 0.76 4.55
C GLN A 406 -24.46 -0.64 4.98
N GLU A 407 -25.24 -1.69 4.68
CA GLU A 407 -24.84 -3.07 4.95
C GLU A 407 -23.60 -3.48 4.17
N LEU A 408 -23.48 -3.02 2.92
CA LEU A 408 -22.31 -3.25 2.08
C LEU A 408 -21.05 -2.58 2.66
N ILE A 409 -21.12 -1.27 2.89
CA ILE A 409 -19.95 -0.50 3.32
C ILE A 409 -19.51 -0.91 4.73
N TRP A 410 -20.43 -1.01 5.69
CA TRP A 410 -20.08 -1.46 7.06
C TRP A 410 -19.65 -2.92 7.10
N GLY A 411 -20.26 -3.78 6.28
CA GLY A 411 -19.84 -5.18 6.17
C GLY A 411 -18.40 -5.31 5.69
N LYS A 412 -17.99 -4.46 4.73
CA LYS A 412 -16.62 -4.41 4.22
C LYS A 412 -15.62 -3.84 5.22
N LEU A 413 -15.92 -2.69 5.83
CA LEU A 413 -15.04 -2.06 6.84
C LEU A 413 -14.79 -3.01 8.02
N LEU A 414 -15.87 -3.55 8.62
CA LEU A 414 -15.73 -4.48 9.73
C LEU A 414 -15.07 -5.79 9.31
N GLY A 415 -15.28 -6.26 8.08
CA GLY A 415 -14.57 -7.40 7.51
C GLY A 415 -13.06 -7.19 7.44
N VAL A 416 -12.62 -6.01 6.97
CA VAL A 416 -11.20 -5.63 6.91
C VAL A 416 -10.59 -5.55 8.29
N LEU A 417 -11.26 -4.91 9.25
CA LEU A 417 -10.80 -4.83 10.64
C LEU A 417 -10.74 -6.20 11.32
N ALA A 418 -11.69 -7.10 11.05
CA ALA A 418 -11.67 -8.47 11.58
C ALA A 418 -10.52 -9.30 11.00
N VAL A 419 -10.25 -9.14 9.71
CA VAL A 419 -9.16 -9.82 9.01
C VAL A 419 -7.78 -9.31 9.44
N SER A 420 -7.68 -8.00 9.66
CA SER A 420 -6.48 -7.29 10.14
C SER A 420 -6.40 -7.16 11.65
N ARG A 421 -7.26 -7.87 12.41
CA ARG A 421 -7.40 -7.72 13.87
C ARG A 421 -6.08 -7.74 14.64
N GLU A 422 -5.12 -8.54 14.21
CA GLU A 422 -3.81 -8.63 14.87
C GLU A 422 -2.96 -7.38 14.60
N ILE A 423 -3.00 -6.86 13.37
CA ILE A 423 -2.33 -5.63 12.97
C ILE A 423 -2.92 -4.41 13.71
N VAL A 424 -4.22 -4.44 14.00
CA VAL A 424 -4.94 -3.34 14.66
C VAL A 424 -4.87 -3.43 16.19
N ILE A 425 -5.15 -4.60 16.77
CA ILE A 425 -5.28 -4.78 18.22
C ILE A 425 -3.92 -4.81 18.90
N VAL A 426 -2.91 -5.45 18.30
CA VAL A 426 -1.62 -5.67 18.99
C VAL A 426 -0.89 -4.36 19.30
N PRO A 427 -0.87 -3.32 18.42
CA PRO A 427 -0.33 -2.00 18.77
C PRO A 427 -1.13 -1.28 19.86
N LEU A 428 -2.45 -1.47 19.91
CA LEU A 428 -3.30 -0.93 20.98
C LEU A 428 -3.00 -1.61 22.32
N VAL A 429 -2.76 -2.93 22.31
CA VAL A 429 -2.32 -3.67 23.50
C VAL A 429 -0.94 -3.21 23.95
N LEU A 430 -0.02 -2.89 23.03
CA LEU A 430 1.27 -2.31 23.37
C LEU A 430 1.12 -0.97 24.10
N CYS A 431 0.15 -0.13 23.73
CA CYS A 431 -0.15 1.11 24.46
C CYS A 431 -0.55 0.81 25.92
N GLY A 432 -1.40 -0.20 26.14
CA GLY A 432 -1.77 -0.64 27.48
C GLY A 432 -0.58 -1.20 28.28
N PHE A 433 0.30 -1.96 27.62
CA PHE A 433 1.55 -2.45 28.22
C PHE A 433 2.47 -1.30 28.65
N LEU A 434 2.64 -0.27 27.81
CA LEU A 434 3.44 0.92 28.12
C LEU A 434 2.89 1.71 29.33
N VAL A 435 1.57 1.71 29.53
CA VAL A 435 0.94 2.29 30.73
C VAL A 435 1.20 1.40 31.94
N GLY A 436 1.04 0.08 31.81
CA GLY A 436 1.26 -0.88 32.89
C GLY A 436 2.70 -0.91 33.41
N THR A 437 3.68 -0.64 32.56
CA THR A 437 5.10 -0.53 32.95
C THR A 437 5.48 0.84 33.51
N GLY A 438 4.55 1.81 33.51
CA GLY A 438 4.82 3.19 33.92
C GLY A 438 5.67 4.00 32.93
N ALA A 439 5.91 3.49 31.71
CA ALA A 439 6.64 4.21 30.66
C ALA A 439 5.91 5.47 30.21
N VAL A 440 4.58 5.38 30.20
CA VAL A 440 3.66 6.42 29.75
C VAL A 440 2.56 6.56 30.79
N SER A 441 2.19 7.79 31.16
CA SER A 441 1.05 8.06 32.03
C SER A 441 -0.26 7.50 31.43
N LEU A 442 -1.22 7.13 32.27
CA LEU A 442 -2.53 6.62 31.83
C LEU A 442 -3.21 7.53 30.78
N GLU A 443 -3.19 8.84 31.00
CA GLU A 443 -3.78 9.83 30.08
C GLU A 443 -3.15 9.78 28.68
N ASN A 444 -1.83 9.91 28.60
CA ASN A 444 -1.09 9.81 27.33
C ASN A 444 -1.25 8.44 26.65
N GLY A 445 -1.40 7.36 27.43
CA GLY A 445 -1.71 6.04 26.90
C GLY A 445 -3.08 5.96 26.23
N ILE A 446 -4.10 6.59 26.83
CA ILE A 446 -5.45 6.70 26.27
C ILE A 446 -5.42 7.54 24.98
N TYR A 447 -4.74 8.70 25.00
CA TYR A 447 -4.59 9.56 23.82
C TYR A 447 -3.93 8.82 22.65
N LEU A 448 -2.86 8.06 22.93
CA LEU A 448 -2.15 7.27 21.93
C LEU A 448 -3.04 6.16 21.35
N ALA A 449 -3.75 5.42 22.20
CA ALA A 449 -4.62 4.32 21.77
C ALA A 449 -5.81 4.83 20.93
N LEU A 450 -6.51 5.87 21.39
CA LEU A 450 -7.64 6.45 20.65
C LEU A 450 -7.20 7.15 19.37
N GLY A 451 -6.06 7.87 19.39
CA GLY A 451 -5.47 8.47 18.20
C GLY A 451 -5.10 7.43 17.15
N MET A 452 -4.45 6.34 17.58
CA MET A 452 -4.11 5.22 16.70
C MET A 452 -5.35 4.54 16.12
N ALA A 453 -6.38 4.28 16.94
CA ALA A 453 -7.64 3.70 16.47
C ALA A 453 -8.33 4.60 15.43
N THR A 454 -8.31 5.93 15.64
CA THR A 454 -8.87 6.92 14.71
C THR A 454 -8.13 6.89 13.36
N LEU A 455 -6.80 6.86 13.38
CA LEU A 455 -6.00 6.79 12.15
C LEU A 455 -6.19 5.48 11.39
N VAL A 456 -6.27 4.35 12.10
CA VAL A 456 -6.54 3.04 11.50
C VAL A 456 -7.91 3.03 10.82
N PHE A 457 -8.94 3.54 11.51
CA PHE A 457 -10.29 3.61 10.95
C PHE A 457 -10.37 4.56 9.74
N PHE A 458 -9.69 5.70 9.80
CA PHE A 458 -9.56 6.60 8.65
C PHE A 458 -8.91 5.91 7.45
N CYS A 459 -7.81 5.17 7.66
CA CYS A 459 -7.12 4.41 6.61
C CYS A 459 -8.01 3.33 5.98
N ASP A 460 -8.85 2.66 6.77
CA ASP A 460 -9.83 1.68 6.29
C ASP A 460 -10.89 2.35 5.40
N VAL A 461 -11.51 3.43 5.89
CA VAL A 461 -12.52 4.19 5.13
C VAL A 461 -11.93 4.81 3.86
N LEU A 462 -10.73 5.38 3.94
CA LEU A 462 -9.99 5.88 2.78
C LEU A 462 -9.81 4.78 1.72
N GLY A 463 -9.41 3.58 2.15
CA GLY A 463 -9.22 2.46 1.23
C GLY A 463 -10.52 2.03 0.55
N VAL A 464 -11.62 1.88 1.30
CA VAL A 464 -12.93 1.55 0.72
C VAL A 464 -13.40 2.62 -0.26
N HIS A 465 -13.29 3.90 0.11
CA HIS A 465 -13.68 5.04 -0.75
C HIS A 465 -12.93 5.06 -2.08
N VAL A 466 -11.60 4.93 -2.02
CA VAL A 466 -10.75 4.92 -3.23
C VAL A 466 -11.00 3.66 -4.06
N GLY A 467 -11.21 2.49 -3.43
CA GLY A 467 -11.54 1.24 -4.12
C GLY A 467 -12.85 1.34 -4.91
N LEU A 468 -13.85 2.03 -4.35
CA LEU A 468 -15.12 2.30 -5.04
C LEU A 468 -14.96 3.31 -6.19
N SER A 469 -14.12 4.33 -5.99
CA SER A 469 -13.96 5.46 -6.92
C SER A 469 -13.17 5.12 -8.20
N TYR A 470 -12.18 4.23 -8.12
CA TYR A 470 -11.29 3.95 -9.25
C TYR A 470 -11.54 2.57 -9.86
N GLU A 471 -11.90 2.53 -11.14
CA GLU A 471 -12.22 1.29 -11.87
C GLU A 471 -11.05 0.30 -11.93
N ARG A 472 -9.83 0.79 -12.15
CA ARG A 472 -8.62 -0.05 -12.23
C ARG A 472 -8.01 -0.24 -10.85
N SER A 473 -7.94 -1.49 -10.41
CA SER A 473 -7.40 -1.94 -9.12
C SER A 473 -5.99 -1.40 -8.84
N ALA A 474 -5.11 -1.46 -9.84
CA ALA A 474 -3.75 -0.92 -9.73
C ALA A 474 -3.72 0.59 -9.45
N ARG A 475 -4.61 1.38 -10.08
CA ARG A 475 -4.69 2.83 -9.84
C ARG A 475 -5.31 3.13 -8.48
N ALA A 476 -6.35 2.40 -8.08
CA ALA A 476 -6.99 2.57 -6.77
C ALA A 476 -5.98 2.39 -5.63
N ILE A 477 -5.20 1.31 -5.67
CA ILE A 477 -4.19 1.03 -4.64
C ILE A 477 -3.07 2.08 -4.65
N ALA A 478 -2.64 2.52 -5.84
CA ALA A 478 -1.60 3.55 -5.94
C ALA A 478 -2.07 4.89 -5.36
N VAL A 479 -3.33 5.27 -5.61
CA VAL A 479 -3.90 6.51 -5.08
C VAL A 479 -4.10 6.45 -3.57
N SER A 480 -4.60 5.34 -3.03
CA SER A 480 -4.79 5.21 -1.58
C SER A 480 -3.46 5.22 -0.82
N LEU A 481 -2.48 4.43 -1.29
CA LEU A 481 -1.15 4.39 -0.68
C LEU A 481 -0.42 5.72 -0.84
N GLY A 482 -0.52 6.35 -2.01
CA GLY A 482 0.02 7.68 -2.26
C GLY A 482 -0.58 8.74 -1.35
N THR A 483 -1.87 8.65 -1.04
CA THR A 483 -2.56 9.54 -0.10
C THR A 483 -2.03 9.39 1.33
N VAL A 484 -1.87 8.15 1.81
CA VAL A 484 -1.26 7.87 3.12
C VAL A 484 0.17 8.42 3.19
N VAL A 485 0.98 8.15 2.17
CA VAL A 485 2.37 8.64 2.10
C VAL A 485 2.41 10.16 2.07
N PHE A 486 1.55 10.82 1.30
CA PHE A 486 1.47 12.27 1.26
C PHE A 486 1.12 12.87 2.63
N LEU A 487 0.10 12.34 3.31
CA LEU A 487 -0.36 12.84 4.60
C LEU A 487 0.67 12.65 5.72
N PHE A 488 1.38 11.51 5.76
CA PHE A 488 2.32 11.24 6.85
C PHE A 488 3.75 11.66 6.52
N VAL A 489 4.27 11.32 5.33
CA VAL A 489 5.66 11.65 4.94
C VAL A 489 5.75 13.06 4.40
N GLY A 490 4.80 13.49 3.55
CA GLY A 490 4.78 14.82 2.96
C GLY A 490 4.65 15.91 4.01
N VAL A 491 3.64 15.80 4.90
CA VAL A 491 3.42 16.77 5.98
C VAL A 491 4.57 16.75 7.00
N ALA A 492 5.10 15.57 7.36
CA ALA A 492 6.27 15.50 8.24
C ALA A 492 7.53 16.14 7.62
N THR A 493 7.69 16.06 6.30
CA THR A 493 8.78 16.73 5.59
C THR A 493 8.60 18.25 5.60
N ALA A 494 7.39 18.74 5.33
CA ALA A 494 7.06 20.17 5.44
C ALA A 494 7.31 20.71 6.86
N MET A 495 6.93 19.95 7.89
CA MET A 495 7.22 20.29 9.28
C MET A 495 8.73 20.32 9.56
N ARG A 496 9.48 19.31 9.13
CA ARG A 496 10.94 19.25 9.30
C ARG A 496 11.62 20.48 8.71
N ILE A 497 11.17 20.94 7.54
CA ILE A 497 11.65 22.18 6.93
C ILE A 497 11.39 23.37 7.87
N MET A 498 10.16 23.53 8.36
CA MET A 498 9.82 24.66 9.23
C MET A 498 10.67 24.68 10.50
N VAL A 499 10.82 23.54 11.18
CA VAL A 499 11.63 23.44 12.41
C VAL A 499 13.10 23.72 12.14
N SER A 500 13.63 23.32 10.98
CA SER A 500 15.02 23.56 10.62
C SER A 500 15.35 25.03 10.34
N PHE A 501 14.36 25.88 10.05
CA PHE A 501 14.59 27.28 9.67
C PHE A 501 13.89 28.30 10.59
N GLY A 502 13.37 27.89 11.74
CA GLY A 502 12.36 28.59 12.59
C GLY A 502 12.68 29.98 13.18
N SER A 503 13.64 30.76 12.69
CA SER A 503 13.98 32.08 13.23
C SER A 503 12.95 33.18 12.92
N SER A 504 12.07 33.03 11.93
CA SER A 504 10.88 33.91 11.76
C SER A 504 9.71 33.19 11.10
N PHE A 505 8.63 33.00 11.87
CA PHE A 505 7.42 32.28 11.45
C PHE A 505 6.63 33.00 10.32
N GLU A 506 6.60 34.33 10.32
CA GLU A 506 5.79 35.11 9.36
C GLU A 506 6.25 34.94 7.90
N LEU A 507 7.56 34.88 7.68
CA LEU A 507 8.16 34.71 6.34
C LEU A 507 8.11 33.27 5.85
N GLN A 508 7.89 32.31 6.76
CA GLN A 508 7.69 30.90 6.46
C GLN A 508 6.27 30.57 6.03
N LEU A 509 5.29 31.39 6.43
CA LEU A 509 3.87 31.11 6.25
C LEU A 509 3.48 30.97 4.78
N ALA A 510 3.95 31.87 3.90
CA ALA A 510 3.58 31.87 2.49
C ALA A 510 4.04 30.63 1.71
N PRO A 511 5.33 30.24 1.73
CA PRO A 511 5.78 29.06 0.99
C PRO A 511 5.32 27.75 1.64
N PHE A 512 5.14 27.73 2.95
CA PHE A 512 4.49 26.63 3.66
C PHE A 512 3.03 26.44 3.22
N LEU A 513 2.25 27.52 3.17
CA LEU A 513 0.88 27.51 2.65
C LEU A 513 0.85 27.06 1.19
N ALA A 514 1.82 27.43 0.36
CA ALA A 514 1.87 26.98 -1.03
C ALA A 514 2.00 25.45 -1.15
N VAL A 515 2.87 24.82 -0.34
CA VAL A 515 3.02 23.36 -0.31
C VAL A 515 1.76 22.68 0.21
N ILE A 516 1.13 23.23 1.26
CA ILE A 516 -0.11 22.67 1.81
C ILE A 516 -1.28 22.84 0.84
N VAL A 517 -1.46 24.00 0.23
CA VAL A 517 -2.53 24.26 -0.73
C VAL A 517 -2.34 23.38 -1.97
N GLY A 518 -1.13 23.28 -2.51
CA GLY A 518 -0.83 22.37 -3.62
C GLY A 518 -1.12 20.92 -3.26
N GLY A 519 -0.73 20.51 -2.06
CA GLY A 519 -1.04 19.19 -1.50
C GLY A 519 -2.54 18.94 -1.30
N ALA A 520 -3.29 19.92 -0.83
CA ALA A 520 -4.74 19.87 -0.66
C ALA A 520 -5.47 19.76 -2.01
N VAL A 521 -5.00 20.47 -3.03
CA VAL A 521 -5.53 20.35 -4.41
C VAL A 521 -5.26 18.94 -4.96
N GLY A 522 -4.05 18.41 -4.76
CA GLY A 522 -3.71 17.05 -5.15
C GLY A 522 -4.56 15.99 -4.42
N LEU A 523 -4.77 16.18 -3.13
CA LEU A 523 -5.61 15.32 -2.30
C LEU A 523 -7.08 15.38 -2.73
N TYR A 524 -7.60 16.57 -3.02
CA TYR A 524 -8.94 16.72 -3.56
C TYR A 524 -9.08 16.01 -4.92
N ALA A 525 -8.12 16.20 -5.84
CA ALA A 525 -8.15 15.52 -7.14
C ALA A 525 -8.10 13.99 -7.02
N ALA A 526 -7.39 13.46 -6.01
CA ALA A 526 -7.34 12.03 -5.70
C ALA A 526 -8.66 11.50 -5.12
N LEU A 527 -9.29 12.25 -4.20
CA LEU A 527 -10.47 11.78 -3.46
C LEU A 527 -11.80 12.09 -4.15
N SER A 528 -11.87 13.11 -5.01
CA SER A 528 -13.09 13.55 -5.69
C SER A 528 -13.30 12.96 -7.09
N ALA A 529 -12.45 12.01 -7.52
CA ALA A 529 -12.37 11.54 -8.91
C ALA A 529 -13.70 11.02 -9.50
N ARG A 530 -14.57 10.41 -8.70
CA ARG A 530 -15.89 9.91 -9.12
C ARG A 530 -17.06 10.61 -8.42
N ASN A 531 -16.90 10.93 -7.14
CA ASN A 531 -17.94 11.50 -6.29
C ASN A 531 -17.44 12.80 -5.64
N PRO A 532 -17.41 13.94 -6.38
CA PRO A 532 -17.03 15.21 -5.80
C PRO A 532 -18.09 15.65 -4.79
N SER A 533 -17.66 16.06 -3.60
CA SER A 533 -18.54 16.67 -2.61
C SER A 533 -17.85 17.84 -1.91
N PRO A 534 -18.60 18.86 -1.45
CA PRO A 534 -18.03 19.95 -0.66
C PRO A 534 -17.33 19.45 0.62
N ALA A 535 -17.85 18.39 1.23
CA ALA A 535 -17.26 17.77 2.41
C ALA A 535 -15.85 17.19 2.12
N ILE A 536 -15.67 16.49 0.99
CA ILE A 536 -14.35 16.02 0.54
C ILE A 536 -13.42 17.20 0.24
N GLY A 537 -13.95 18.29 -0.31
CA GLY A 537 -13.21 19.55 -0.51
C GLY A 537 -12.63 20.09 0.79
N TRP A 538 -13.49 20.28 1.80
CA TRP A 538 -13.06 20.75 3.12
C TRP A 538 -12.12 19.77 3.82
N ALA A 539 -12.38 18.47 3.74
CA ALA A 539 -11.50 17.46 4.33
C ALA A 539 -10.10 17.52 3.69
N SER A 540 -10.04 17.65 2.36
CA SER A 540 -8.78 17.73 1.61
C SER A 540 -7.98 18.99 1.91
N ALA A 541 -8.67 20.12 2.15
CA ALA A 541 -8.06 21.39 2.55
C ALA A 541 -7.55 21.38 3.99
N LEU A 542 -8.34 20.82 4.92
CA LEU A 542 -8.03 20.86 6.36
C LEU A 542 -7.02 19.79 6.78
N LEU A 543 -7.04 18.60 6.18
CA LEU A 543 -6.20 17.48 6.60
C LEU A 543 -4.70 17.86 6.68
N PRO A 544 -4.04 18.39 5.62
CA PRO A 544 -2.62 18.68 5.70
C PRO A 544 -2.29 19.75 6.76
N VAL A 545 -3.14 20.78 6.88
CA VAL A 545 -2.97 21.85 7.88
C VAL A 545 -3.08 21.30 9.30
N LEU A 546 -4.14 20.54 9.58
CA LEU A 546 -4.38 20.01 10.93
C LEU A 546 -3.38 18.91 11.30
N THR A 547 -2.97 18.06 10.35
CA THR A 547 -1.87 17.10 10.59
C THR A 547 -0.59 17.84 10.96
N PHE A 548 -0.29 18.96 10.31
CA PHE A 548 0.85 19.79 10.68
C PHE A 548 0.70 20.38 12.10
N VAL A 549 -0.48 20.91 12.46
CA VAL A 549 -0.76 21.42 13.80
C VAL A 549 -0.61 20.30 14.86
N ALA A 550 -1.06 19.08 14.56
CA ALA A 550 -0.87 17.94 15.44
C ALA A 550 0.63 17.61 15.63
N ILE A 551 1.42 17.58 14.55
CA ILE A 551 2.86 17.29 14.65
C ILE A 551 3.60 18.39 15.44
N THR A 552 3.28 19.67 15.21
CA THR A 552 3.89 20.78 15.96
C THR A 552 3.52 20.75 17.44
N SER A 553 2.27 20.45 17.77
CA SER A 553 1.80 20.26 19.15
C SER A 553 2.53 19.09 19.84
N PHE A 554 2.82 18.02 19.11
CA PHE A 554 3.61 16.89 19.62
C PHE A 554 5.04 17.31 19.99
N LEU A 555 5.68 18.12 19.15
CA LEU A 555 7.02 18.65 19.43
C LEU A 555 7.06 19.62 20.63
N GLN A 556 5.95 20.31 20.89
CA GLN A 556 5.79 21.15 22.08
C GLN A 556 5.48 20.34 23.35
N GLY A 557 5.32 19.02 23.24
CA GLY A 557 4.98 18.14 24.36
C GLY A 557 3.50 18.17 24.76
N ASN A 558 2.62 18.79 23.97
CA ASN A 558 1.20 18.90 24.29
C ASN A 558 0.39 17.73 23.70
N ALA A 559 0.44 16.58 24.35
CA ALA A 559 -0.22 15.35 23.88
C ALA A 559 -1.75 15.46 23.75
N LEU A 560 -2.42 16.22 24.61
CA LEU A 560 -3.86 16.43 24.54
C LEU A 560 -4.26 17.17 23.26
N GLN A 561 -3.53 18.23 22.90
CA GLN A 561 -3.77 18.99 21.68
C GLN A 561 -3.55 18.13 20.43
N VAL A 562 -2.52 17.27 20.43
CA VAL A 562 -2.29 16.29 19.35
C VAL A 562 -3.52 15.41 19.16
N PHE A 563 -4.04 14.85 20.25
CA PHE A 563 -5.20 13.97 20.21
C PHE A 563 -6.46 14.68 19.70
N LEU A 564 -6.76 15.88 20.22
CA LEU A 564 -7.94 16.64 19.80
C LEU A 564 -7.87 17.04 18.33
N VAL A 565 -6.72 17.58 17.89
CA VAL A 565 -6.53 18.02 16.50
C VAL A 565 -6.57 16.84 15.54
N ALA A 566 -5.87 15.74 15.85
CA ALA A 566 -5.93 14.54 15.03
C ALA A 566 -7.33 13.92 15.01
N GLY A 567 -8.00 13.86 16.16
CA GLY A 567 -9.37 13.36 16.30
C GLY A 567 -10.36 14.13 15.42
N VAL A 568 -10.30 15.46 15.46
CA VAL A 568 -11.15 16.32 14.61
C VAL A 568 -10.79 16.17 13.13
N ALA A 569 -9.49 16.24 12.78
CA ALA A 569 -9.04 16.20 11.40
C ALA A 569 -9.41 14.89 10.69
N TYR A 570 -9.02 13.76 11.28
CA TYR A 570 -9.22 12.44 10.70
C TYR A 570 -10.65 11.93 10.95
N GLY A 571 -11.31 12.35 12.04
CA GLY A 571 -12.73 12.06 12.28
C GLY A 571 -13.64 12.74 11.26
N PHE A 572 -13.43 14.04 11.00
CA PHE A 572 -14.17 14.76 9.96
C PHE A 572 -13.90 14.18 8.57
N ALA A 573 -12.62 13.91 8.24
CA ALA A 573 -12.29 13.32 6.95
C ALA A 573 -12.92 11.93 6.76
N THR A 574 -12.95 11.11 7.81
CA THR A 574 -13.65 9.82 7.79
C THR A 574 -15.13 10.00 7.47
N ALA A 575 -15.83 10.92 8.14
CA ALA A 575 -17.23 11.19 7.85
C ALA A 575 -17.44 11.74 6.43
N ALA A 576 -16.57 12.65 5.99
CA ALA A 576 -16.61 13.26 4.66
C ALA A 576 -16.40 12.26 3.51
N LEU A 577 -15.66 11.16 3.76
CA LEU A 577 -15.48 10.07 2.79
C LEU A 577 -16.62 9.04 2.87
N LEU A 578 -17.09 8.73 4.08
CA LEU A 578 -18.09 7.68 4.28
C LEU A 578 -19.49 8.09 3.81
N VAL A 579 -19.93 9.31 4.13
CA VAL A 579 -21.32 9.76 3.83
C VAL A 579 -21.60 9.80 2.33
N PRO A 580 -20.76 10.42 1.48
CA PRO A 580 -20.97 10.41 0.03
C PRO A 580 -20.88 9.01 -0.58
N ALA A 581 -20.05 8.13 -0.03
CA ALA A 581 -19.94 6.76 -0.52
C ALA A 581 -21.25 5.97 -0.31
N ILE A 582 -21.93 6.17 0.83
CA ILE A 582 -23.24 5.58 1.09
C ILE A 582 -24.29 6.16 0.14
N GLY A 583 -24.38 7.50 0.03
CA GLY A 583 -25.40 8.16 -0.80
C GLY A 583 -25.26 7.89 -2.30
N ALA A 584 -24.03 7.79 -2.82
CA ALA A 584 -23.80 7.48 -4.23
C ALA A 584 -24.34 6.10 -4.64
N PHE A 585 -24.29 5.11 -3.73
CA PHE A 585 -24.86 3.79 -3.99
C PHE A 585 -26.39 3.80 -4.02
N ASP A 586 -27.04 4.61 -3.17
CA ASP A 586 -28.50 4.77 -3.18
C ASP A 586 -28.99 5.36 -4.52
N THR A 587 -28.21 6.28 -5.11
CA THR A 587 -28.51 6.82 -6.45
C THR A 587 -28.29 5.82 -7.58
N LEU A 588 -27.24 5.00 -7.52
CA LEU A 588 -26.93 4.00 -8.56
C LEU A 588 -27.88 2.80 -8.55
N THR A 589 -28.43 2.44 -7.39
CA THR A 589 -29.42 1.36 -7.25
C THR A 589 -30.86 1.81 -7.54
N GLY A 590 -31.06 3.10 -7.88
CA GLY A 590 -32.40 3.67 -8.13
C GLY A 590 -33.28 3.74 -6.88
N ARG A 591 -32.71 3.54 -5.68
CA ARG A 591 -33.43 3.57 -4.40
C ARG A 591 -33.58 4.98 -3.84
N ALA A 592 -32.80 5.93 -4.34
CA ALA A 592 -33.08 7.35 -4.17
C ALA A 592 -34.35 7.68 -4.98
N SER A 593 -35.51 7.50 -4.34
CA SER A 593 -36.72 8.17 -4.77
C SER A 593 -36.40 9.66 -4.91
N SER A 594 -36.70 10.21 -6.08
CA SER A 594 -36.89 11.64 -6.32
C SER A 594 -37.41 12.35 -5.06
N LEU A 595 -36.50 12.97 -4.32
CA LEU A 595 -36.83 14.02 -3.39
C LEU A 595 -36.15 15.25 -3.96
N GLU A 596 -37.02 16.07 -4.52
CA GLU A 596 -36.79 17.39 -5.12
C GLU A 596 -35.92 18.32 -4.26
#